data_AF-B0DEJ5-F1
#
_entry.id   AF-B0DEJ5-F1
#
_cell.length_a   1.000
_cell.length_b   1.000
_cell.length_c   1.000
_cell.angle_alpha   90.00
_cell.angle_beta   90.00
_cell.angle_gamma   90.00
#
_symmetry.space_group_name_H-M   'P 1'
#
loop_
_entity.id
_entity.type
_entity.pdbx_description
1 polymer ?
#
loop_
_entity_poly.entity_id
_entity_poly.type
_entity_poly.pdbx_seq_one_letter_code
_entity_poly.pdbx_strand_id
1 'polypeptide(L)' 'MNNFTPMTIWSLLGIPPPNPYPKGTRVWYNMSIGGLMFATVDSTGRLPDGTILLTIIDDDGERVTLPACGVTRVS' A
#
# COMPACT_ATOMS: atom_id res chain seq x y z
N MET A 1 -25.57 16.96 14.25
CA MET A 1 -24.56 15.90 14.47
C MET A 1 -23.20 16.48 14.15
N ASN A 2 -22.33 16.61 15.13
CA ASN A 2 -20.96 17.09 14.90
C ASN A 2 -20.18 15.95 14.25
N ASN A 3 -19.73 16.17 13.02
CA ASN A 3 -18.99 15.19 12.23
C ASN A 3 -17.55 15.13 12.77
N PHE A 4 -17.34 14.45 13.90
CA PHE A 4 -16.01 14.17 14.42
C PHE A 4 -15.39 13.09 13.54
N THR A 5 -14.68 13.50 12.48
CA THR A 5 -13.69 12.61 11.87
C THR A 5 -12.63 12.34 12.96
N PRO A 6 -12.45 11.08 13.41
CA PRO A 6 -11.51 10.80 14.48
C PRO A 6 -10.10 11.21 14.04
N MET A 7 -9.50 12.17 14.75
CA MET A 7 -8.09 12.52 14.57
C MET A 7 -7.22 11.38 15.09
N THR A 8 -6.28 10.93 14.27
CA THR A 8 -5.26 9.96 14.69
C THR A 8 -4.19 10.63 15.57
N ILE A 9 -3.47 9.87 16.40
CA ILE A 9 -2.37 10.42 17.21
C ILE A 9 -1.29 11.10 16.35
N TRP A 10 -1.05 10.57 15.14
CA TRP A 10 -0.13 11.13 14.16
C TRP A 10 -0.56 12.54 13.72
N SER A 11 -1.85 12.74 13.46
CA SER A 11 -2.40 14.07 13.15
C SER A 11 -2.32 15.06 14.32
N LEU A 12 -2.45 14.63 15.58
CA LEU A 12 -2.24 15.51 16.74
C LEU A 12 -0.78 15.94 16.88
N LEU A 13 0.14 15.06 16.52
CA LEU A 13 1.58 15.29 16.63
C LEU A 13 2.17 16.01 15.40
N GLY A 14 1.36 16.32 14.38
CA GLY A 14 1.83 16.95 13.14
C GLY A 14 2.79 16.07 12.32
N ILE A 15 2.79 14.76 12.55
CA ILE A 15 3.64 13.80 11.84
C ILE A 15 2.80 12.89 10.94
N PRO A 16 3.33 12.45 9.78
CA PRO A 16 2.62 11.53 8.92
C PRO A 16 2.44 10.17 9.63
N PRO A 17 1.31 9.48 9.43
CA PRO A 17 1.16 8.11 9.92
C PRO A 17 2.22 7.19 9.30
N PRO A 18 2.63 6.12 10.00
CA PRO A 18 3.58 5.14 9.48
C PRO A 18 3.09 4.57 8.14
N ASN A 19 3.99 4.44 7.17
CA ASN A 19 3.71 3.73 5.93
C ASN A 19 3.75 2.22 6.21
N PRO A 20 2.63 1.47 6.07
CA PRO A 20 2.61 0.03 6.30
C PRO A 20 3.41 -0.78 5.26
N TYR A 21 3.74 -0.16 4.12
CA TYR A 21 4.47 -0.76 3.01
C TYR A 21 5.68 0.12 2.62
N PRO A 22 6.74 0.19 3.44
CA PRO A 22 7.97 0.88 3.05
C PRO A 22 8.62 0.23 1.81
N LYS A 23 9.44 0.99 1.07
CA LYS A 23 10.23 0.45 -0.05
C LYS A 23 11.05 -0.76 0.42
N GLY A 24 11.08 -1.81 -0.39
CA GLY A 24 11.71 -3.09 -0.06
C GLY A 24 10.79 -4.08 0.66
N THR A 25 9.56 -3.68 1.02
CA THR A 25 8.60 -4.61 1.62
C THR A 25 8.26 -5.72 0.64
N ARG A 26 8.36 -6.96 1.09
CA ARG A 26 7.95 -8.13 0.32
C ARG A 26 6.45 -8.33 0.41
N VAL A 27 5.81 -8.56 -0.73
CA VAL A 27 4.36 -8.71 -0.85
C VAL A 27 3.99 -9.80 -1.85
N TRP A 28 2.73 -10.19 -1.86
CA TRP A 28 2.11 -10.94 -2.95
C TRP A 28 0.76 -10.35 -3.33
N TYR A 29 0.34 -10.59 -4.57
CA TYR A 29 -0.98 -10.23 -5.10
C TYR A 29 -1.55 -11.36 -5.95
N ASN A 30 -2.87 -11.37 -6.13
CA ASN A 30 -3.53 -12.34 -7.01
C ASN A 30 -3.43 -11.88 -8.47
N MET A 31 -2.98 -12.78 -9.35
CA MET A 31 -3.00 -12.51 -10.79
C MET A 31 -4.42 -12.67 -11.35
N SER A 32 -4.77 -11.88 -12.37
CA SER A 32 -6.08 -11.96 -13.03
C SER A 32 -6.35 -13.33 -13.69
N ILE A 33 -5.29 -14.01 -14.12
CA ILE A 33 -5.34 -15.35 -14.72
C ILE A 33 -5.36 -16.49 -13.69
N GLY A 34 -5.41 -16.15 -12.39
CA GLY A 34 -5.28 -17.11 -11.29
C GLY A 34 -3.84 -17.30 -10.84
N GLY A 35 -3.67 -17.65 -9.57
CA GLY A 35 -2.36 -17.81 -8.93
C GLY A 35 -1.90 -16.57 -8.15
N LEU A 36 -0.75 -16.73 -7.50
CA LEU A 36 -0.11 -15.71 -6.67
C LEU A 36 1.16 -15.23 -7.35
N MET A 37 1.37 -13.92 -7.39
CA MET A 37 2.63 -13.32 -7.81
C MET A 37 3.28 -12.62 -6.62
N PHE A 38 4.56 -12.89 -6.39
CA PHE A 38 5.35 -12.20 -5.38
C PHE A 38 6.03 -10.97 -5.98
N ALA A 39 6.20 -9.95 -5.15
CA ALA A 39 6.75 -8.68 -5.59
C ALA A 39 7.40 -7.92 -4.43
N THR A 40 8.15 -6.88 -4.79
CA THR A 40 8.80 -5.97 -3.85
C THR A 40 8.26 -4.56 -4.06
N VAL A 41 7.89 -3.89 -2.97
CA VAL A 41 7.42 -2.50 -3.02
C VAL A 41 8.57 -1.58 -3.43
N ASP A 42 8.40 -0.83 -4.52
CA ASP A 42 9.32 0.21 -4.94
C ASP A 42 8.91 1.59 -4.40
N SER A 43 7.62 1.92 -4.46
CA SER A 43 7.11 3.19 -3.94
C SER A 43 5.64 3.13 -3.55
N THR A 44 5.20 4.14 -2.80
CA THR A 44 3.82 4.30 -2.34
C THR A 44 3.29 5.67 -2.73
N GLY A 45 2.07 5.73 -3.25
CA GLY A 45 1.33 6.95 -3.52
C GLY A 45 0.01 6.98 -2.75
N ARG A 46 -0.64 8.14 -2.74
CA ARG A 46 -1.97 8.30 -2.14
C ARG A 46 -2.87 9.12 -3.04
N LEU A 47 -4.06 8.60 -3.32
CA LEU A 47 -5.09 9.33 -4.05
C LEU A 47 -5.81 10.33 -3.13
N PRO A 48 -6.51 11.34 -3.70
CA PRO A 48 -7.24 12.35 -2.91
C PRO A 48 -8.33 11.79 -2.00
N ASP A 49 -8.90 10.63 -2.35
CA ASP A 49 -9.89 9.90 -1.54
C ASP A 49 -9.25 9.14 -0.36
N GLY A 50 -7.93 9.16 -0.25
CA GLY A 50 -7.16 8.49 0.80
C GLY A 50 -6.67 7.09 0.43
N THR A 51 -7.04 6.54 -0.73
CA THR A 51 -6.59 5.23 -1.22
C THR A 51 -5.08 5.20 -1.37
N ILE A 52 -4.43 4.17 -0.81
CA ILE A 52 -2.99 3.96 -0.94
C ILE A 52 -2.73 3.13 -2.19
N LEU A 53 -1.87 3.63 -3.07
CA LEU A 53 -1.36 2.92 -4.24
C LEU A 53 0.06 2.43 -3.97
N LEU A 54 0.33 1.18 -4.31
CA LEU A 54 1.66 0.57 -4.23
C LEU A 54 2.18 0.41 -5.65
N THR A 55 3.35 0.96 -5.94
CA THR A 55 4.11 0.55 -7.12
C THR A 55 5.07 -0.55 -6.69
N ILE A 56 4.90 -1.72 -7.27
CA ILE A 56 5.64 -2.95 -6.96
C ILE A 56 6.41 -3.40 -8.21
N ILE A 57 7.54 -4.07 -7.98
CA ILE A 57 8.29 -4.79 -9.00
C ILE A 57 8.11 -6.27 -8.68
N ASP A 58 7.41 -6.99 -9.55
CA ASP A 58 7.23 -8.44 -9.36
C ASP A 58 8.51 -9.22 -9.66
N ASP A 59 8.49 -10.52 -9.37
CA ASP A 59 9.66 -11.39 -9.52
C ASP A 59 10.07 -11.62 -10.97
N ASP A 60 9.16 -11.41 -11.91
CA ASP A 60 9.46 -11.42 -13.35
C ASP A 60 10.10 -10.09 -13.79
N GLY A 61 10.15 -9.09 -12.91
CA GLY A 61 10.74 -7.78 -13.14
C GLY A 61 9.75 -6.74 -13.67
N GLU A 62 8.47 -7.08 -13.77
CA GLU A 62 7.43 -6.19 -14.26
C GLU A 62 7.01 -5.19 -13.19
N ARG A 63 6.79 -3.94 -13.62
CA ARG A 63 6.37 -2.85 -12.74
C ARG A 63 4.86 -2.72 -12.77
N VAL A 64 4.22 -2.97 -11.62
CA VAL A 64 2.77 -2.96 -11.47
C VAL A 64 2.35 -1.94 -10.43
N THR A 65 1.24 -1.24 -10.65
CA THR A 65 0.63 -0.33 -9.67
C THR A 65 -0.71 -0.89 -9.24
N LEU A 66 -0.86 -1.20 -7.95
CA LEU A 66 -2.08 -1.77 -7.37
C LEU A 66 -2.50 -1.01 -6.12
N PRO A 67 -3.81 -0.96 -5.81
CA PRO A 67 -4.25 -0.45 -4.51
C PRO A 67 -3.77 -1.39 -3.40
N ALA A 68 -3.39 -0.83 -2.25
CA ALA A 68 -2.86 -1.60 -1.12
C ALA A 68 -3.84 -2.68 -0.62
N CYS A 69 -5.16 -2.50 -0.82
CA CYS A 69 -6.17 -3.50 -0.45
C CYS A 69 -6.11 -4.79 -1.29
N GLY A 70 -5.46 -4.76 -2.46
CA GLY A 70 -5.25 -5.94 -3.32
C GLY A 70 -3.94 -6.67 -3.06
N VAL A 71 -3.17 -6.25 -2.06
CA VAL A 71 -1.79 -6.70 -1.81
C VAL A 71 -1.66 -7.21 -0.38
N THR A 72 -1.05 -8.37 -0.21
CA THR A 72 -0.77 -8.96 1.11
C THR A 72 0.72 -8.91 1.40
N ARG A 73 1.09 -8.47 2.60
CA ARG A 73 2.48 -8.45 3.06
C ARG A 73 2.99 -9.86 3.36
N VAL A 74 4.20 -10.16 2.93
CA VAL A 74 4.94 -11.37 3.33
C VAL A 74 5.71 -11.05 4.61
N SER A 75 5.58 -11.90 5.63
CA SER A 75 6.25 -11.79 6.93
C SER A 75 7.64 -12.41 6.92
#